data_AF-A0A2D6NXX8-F1
#
_entry.id   AF-A0A2D6NXX8-F1
#
_cell.length_a   1.000
_cell.length_b   1.000
_cell.length_c   1.000
_cell.angle_alpha   90.00
_cell.angle_beta   90.00
_cell.angle_gamma   90.00
#
_symmetry.space_group_name_H-M   'P 1'
#
loop_
_entity.id
_entity.type
_entity.pdbx_description
1 polymer ?
#
loop_
_entity_poly.entity_id
_entity_poly.type
_entity_poly.pdbx_seq_one_letter_code
_entity_poly.pdbx_strand_id
1 'polypeptide(L)'
;MKTGKKKVISVKKNRLTKIKKKVSSIVKNTSLKKEKNHLERNLPSNGGNIIKKVFSKKPVIKYKTGRASESEVKKCKKDLDLVRKEIANGVVGQDNVISGLLRAILAKGHVLVEGVPGIAKTLIIRVLAHVTTSDFKRIQFTADLLPTDIIGLTTYDPKMGFSVVKGPVFTNFLLADEINRAPAKVQSALLEAMQEKQVTIGKNSFGITEPFFVLATQNPIESVAIFPLPEAQIDRFLFKLFIGYPDIKEEQSILQKNITIGSFENFNLRSVISSQEIIKMQEIVKRIYLSPEVERYIVRLVDATRFPDKYKLKNGKYVGWGSSPRAGIGMFIAAKADALLEGKNYVTPKNVKNIAHDVLRHRIILNYEGQAENLKTDDIISEILLKVPTP
;
A
#
# COMPACT_ATOMS: atom_id res chain seq x y z
N MET A 1 -45.71 22.42 -47.00
CA MET A 1 -44.74 21.30 -46.90
C MET A 1 -43.86 21.34 -45.63
N LYS A 2 -44.45 21.34 -44.42
CA LYS A 2 -43.68 21.38 -43.15
C LYS A 2 -44.18 20.42 -42.05
N THR A 3 -44.93 19.38 -42.40
CA THR A 3 -45.52 18.41 -41.43
C THR A 3 -45.05 16.96 -41.61
N GLY A 4 -44.33 16.62 -42.69
CA GLY A 4 -43.77 15.27 -42.92
C GLY A 4 -42.40 14.99 -42.27
N LYS A 5 -41.60 16.03 -41.95
CA LYS A 5 -40.26 15.86 -41.35
C LYS A 5 -40.27 15.57 -39.85
N LYS A 6 -41.34 15.90 -39.10
CA LYS A 6 -41.43 15.65 -37.64
C LYS A 6 -41.77 14.20 -37.27
N LYS A 7 -42.49 13.44 -38.13
CA LYS A 7 -42.85 12.03 -37.87
C LYS A 7 -41.67 11.06 -38.07
N VAL A 8 -40.78 11.32 -39.03
CA VAL A 8 -39.59 10.48 -39.28
C VAL A 8 -38.53 10.62 -38.18
N ILE A 9 -38.47 11.76 -37.50
CA ILE A 9 -37.53 12.02 -36.39
C ILE A 9 -38.01 11.34 -35.09
N SER A 10 -39.33 11.25 -34.87
CA SER A 10 -39.95 10.57 -33.73
C SER A 10 -39.73 9.05 -33.76
N VAL A 11 -39.92 8.40 -34.91
CA VAL A 11 -39.73 6.95 -35.07
C VAL A 11 -38.25 6.55 -34.94
N LYS A 12 -37.31 7.39 -35.43
CA LYS A 12 -35.86 7.16 -35.27
C LYS A 12 -35.42 7.29 -33.81
N LYS A 13 -35.97 8.23 -33.02
CA LYS A 13 -35.66 8.37 -31.58
C LYS A 13 -36.10 7.17 -30.75
N ASN A 14 -37.26 6.56 -31.05
CA ASN A 14 -37.75 5.37 -30.35
C ASN A 14 -36.98 4.09 -30.69
N ARG A 15 -36.43 3.98 -31.91
CA ARG A 15 -35.55 2.86 -32.30
C ARG A 15 -34.18 2.97 -31.62
N LEU A 16 -33.62 4.17 -31.51
CA LEU A 16 -32.36 4.46 -30.81
C LEU A 16 -32.41 4.22 -29.29
N THR A 17 -33.55 4.49 -28.64
CA THR A 17 -33.74 4.22 -27.21
C THR A 17 -33.95 2.73 -26.93
N LYS A 18 -34.66 1.99 -27.80
CA LYS A 18 -34.74 0.52 -27.73
C LYS A 18 -33.37 -0.14 -27.95
N ILE A 19 -32.57 0.36 -28.89
CA ILE A 19 -31.18 -0.11 -29.09
C ILE A 19 -30.32 0.20 -27.87
N LYS A 20 -30.41 1.40 -27.26
CA LYS A 20 -29.68 1.73 -26.02
C LYS A 20 -30.04 0.83 -24.84
N LYS A 21 -31.32 0.48 -24.67
CA LYS A 21 -31.75 -0.48 -23.62
C LYS A 21 -31.26 -1.90 -23.91
N LYS A 22 -31.28 -2.34 -25.18
CA LYS A 22 -30.77 -3.66 -25.60
C LYS A 22 -29.23 -3.76 -25.51
N VAL A 23 -28.50 -2.67 -25.76
CA VAL A 23 -27.04 -2.59 -25.56
C VAL A 23 -26.70 -2.54 -24.06
N SER A 24 -27.48 -1.82 -23.25
CA SER A 24 -27.33 -1.80 -21.79
C SER A 24 -27.54 -3.17 -21.16
N SER A 25 -28.39 -4.03 -21.73
CA SER A 25 -28.59 -5.41 -21.24
C SER A 25 -27.52 -6.39 -21.73
N ILE A 26 -26.85 -6.11 -22.86
CA ILE A 26 -25.79 -6.97 -23.43
C ILE A 26 -24.41 -6.65 -22.82
N VAL A 27 -24.19 -5.45 -22.28
CA VAL A 27 -22.93 -5.02 -21.63
C VAL A 27 -22.67 -5.69 -20.26
N LYS A 28 -23.53 -6.63 -19.82
CA LYS A 28 -23.34 -7.41 -18.59
C LYS A 28 -22.57 -8.72 -18.75
N ASN A 29 -22.16 -9.14 -19.95
CA ASN A 29 -21.42 -10.39 -20.13
C ASN A 29 -20.07 -10.22 -20.85
N THR A 30 -19.09 -10.94 -20.32
CA THR A 30 -17.72 -11.20 -20.79
C THR A 30 -17.64 -11.54 -22.29
N SER A 31 -16.81 -10.80 -23.04
CA SER A 31 -15.92 -11.28 -24.15
C SER A 31 -15.42 -10.16 -25.08
N LEU A 32 -14.85 -9.08 -24.53
CA LEU A 32 -14.40 -7.92 -25.31
C LEU A 32 -12.95 -8.02 -25.76
N LYS A 33 -12.67 -8.90 -26.74
CA LYS A 33 -11.53 -8.76 -27.67
C LYS A 33 -11.82 -9.40 -29.03
N LYS A 34 -12.58 -10.51 -29.07
CA LYS A 34 -12.95 -11.19 -30.33
C LYS A 34 -14.17 -10.57 -31.04
N GLU A 35 -15.17 -10.04 -30.31
CA GLU A 35 -16.34 -9.40 -30.92
C GLU A 35 -16.07 -8.01 -31.51
N LYS A 36 -15.05 -7.29 -31.01
CA LYS A 36 -14.69 -5.95 -31.52
C LYS A 36 -14.21 -6.00 -32.98
N ASN A 37 -13.39 -7.00 -33.32
CA ASN A 37 -12.88 -7.19 -34.68
C ASN A 37 -13.97 -7.66 -35.66
N HIS A 38 -15.02 -8.32 -35.16
CA HIS A 38 -16.12 -8.81 -36.00
C HIS A 38 -17.17 -7.72 -36.29
N LEU A 39 -17.39 -6.80 -35.34
CA LEU A 39 -18.33 -5.68 -35.47
C LEU A 39 -17.77 -4.49 -36.28
N GLU A 40 -16.45 -4.28 -36.29
CA GLU A 40 -15.81 -3.24 -37.12
C GLU A 40 -15.84 -3.53 -38.63
N ARG A 41 -16.05 -4.79 -39.04
CA ARG A 41 -16.05 -5.20 -40.45
C ARG A 41 -17.38 -5.04 -41.20
N ASN A 42 -18.53 -4.96 -40.50
CA ASN A 42 -19.84 -5.20 -41.13
C ASN A 42 -20.91 -4.11 -40.98
N LEU A 43 -20.59 -2.84 -40.70
CA LEU A 43 -21.61 -1.76 -40.62
C LEU A 43 -21.18 -0.45 -41.31
N PRO A 44 -22.11 0.23 -42.02
CA PRO A 44 -21.82 1.35 -42.90
C PRO A 44 -21.41 2.64 -42.19
N SER A 45 -20.69 3.47 -42.95
CA SER A 45 -19.75 4.54 -42.59
C SER A 45 -20.24 5.71 -41.71
N ASN A 46 -21.44 5.66 -41.13
CA ASN A 46 -22.02 6.76 -40.35
C ASN A 46 -22.37 6.41 -38.88
N GLY A 47 -21.99 5.23 -38.38
CA GLY A 47 -22.19 4.80 -36.98
C GLY A 47 -20.98 4.94 -36.05
N GLY A 48 -19.78 5.14 -36.59
CA GLY A 48 -18.51 5.08 -35.84
C GLY A 48 -18.31 6.18 -34.78
N ASN A 49 -18.99 7.32 -34.92
CA ASN A 49 -18.82 8.45 -34.01
C ASN A 49 -19.61 8.34 -32.70
N ILE A 50 -20.65 7.50 -32.63
CA ILE A 50 -21.46 7.35 -31.40
C ILE A 50 -20.81 6.35 -30.44
N ILE A 51 -20.15 5.30 -30.97
CA ILE A 51 -19.46 4.28 -30.17
C ILE A 51 -18.17 4.85 -29.55
N LYS A 52 -17.41 5.68 -30.28
CA LYS A 52 -16.25 6.42 -29.72
C LYS A 52 -16.63 7.38 -28.58
N LYS A 53 -17.84 7.93 -28.57
CA LYS A 53 -18.32 8.86 -27.53
C LYS A 53 -18.81 8.18 -26.25
N VAL A 54 -19.19 6.91 -26.30
CA VAL A 54 -19.69 6.15 -25.13
C VAL A 54 -18.57 5.40 -24.41
N PHE A 55 -17.56 4.90 -25.14
CA PHE A 55 -16.38 4.23 -24.55
C PHE A 55 -15.29 5.18 -24.01
N SER A 56 -15.43 6.50 -24.18
CA SER A 56 -14.43 7.50 -23.76
C SER A 56 -14.69 8.13 -22.39
N LYS A 57 -15.75 7.74 -21.67
CA LYS A 57 -16.00 8.20 -20.29
C LYS A 57 -15.53 7.18 -19.23
N LYS A 58 -14.26 6.83 -19.25
CA LYS A 58 -13.55 6.58 -17.98
C LYS A 58 -13.10 7.94 -17.45
N PRO A 59 -13.08 8.21 -16.13
CA PRO A 59 -12.36 9.37 -15.63
C PRO A 59 -10.89 9.15 -15.98
N VAL A 60 -10.46 9.70 -17.12
CA VAL A 60 -9.04 9.83 -17.42
C VAL A 60 -8.56 10.87 -16.43
N ILE A 61 -7.99 10.42 -15.31
CA ILE A 61 -7.17 11.27 -14.46
C ILE A 61 -6.10 11.80 -15.41
N LYS A 62 -6.22 13.08 -15.80
CA LYS A 62 -5.19 13.75 -16.60
C LYS A 62 -3.94 13.76 -15.72
N TYR A 63 -3.01 12.86 -15.99
CA TYR A 63 -1.70 12.86 -15.33
C TYR A 63 -1.02 14.19 -15.68
N LYS A 64 -0.81 15.06 -14.68
CA LYS A 64 0.03 16.24 -14.86
C LYS A 64 1.46 15.76 -15.11
N THR A 65 1.93 15.90 -16.33
CA THR A 65 3.34 15.68 -16.70
C THR A 65 4.14 16.89 -16.23
N GLY A 66 4.97 16.73 -15.20
CA GLY A 66 5.80 17.79 -14.64
C GLY A 66 6.16 17.56 -13.17
N ARG A 67 7.13 18.33 -12.66
CA ARG A 67 7.50 18.32 -11.23
C ARG A 67 6.30 18.75 -10.38
N ALA A 68 6.20 18.21 -9.17
CA ALA A 68 5.18 18.65 -8.20
C ALA A 68 5.37 20.14 -7.89
N SER A 69 4.29 20.93 -7.96
CA SER A 69 4.37 22.35 -7.62
C SER A 69 4.50 22.53 -6.11
N GLU A 70 5.14 23.61 -5.67
CA GLU A 70 5.25 23.91 -4.24
C GLU A 70 3.89 24.08 -3.58
N SER A 71 2.90 24.62 -4.31
CA SER A 71 1.53 24.76 -3.81
C SER A 71 0.84 23.42 -3.57
N GLU A 72 1.03 22.44 -4.46
CA GLU A 72 0.50 21.08 -4.29
C GLU A 72 1.11 20.40 -3.07
N VAL A 73 2.43 20.52 -2.91
CA VAL A 73 3.18 19.94 -1.79
C VAL A 73 2.82 20.60 -0.46
N LYS A 74 2.73 21.93 -0.39
CA LYS A 74 2.33 22.66 0.84
C LYS A 74 0.92 22.27 1.28
N LYS A 75 -0.01 22.11 0.35
CA LYS A 75 -1.36 21.62 0.67
C LYS A 75 -1.31 20.20 1.26
N CYS A 76 -0.60 19.28 0.61
CA CYS A 76 -0.47 17.91 1.10
C CYS A 76 0.14 17.86 2.50
N LYS A 77 1.19 18.65 2.75
CA LYS A 77 1.79 18.75 4.09
C LYS A 77 0.77 19.21 5.12
N LYS A 78 0.00 20.26 4.83
CA LYS A 78 -1.03 20.75 5.76
C LYS A 78 -2.05 19.65 6.10
N ASP A 79 -2.51 18.92 5.09
CA ASP A 79 -3.47 17.83 5.27
C ASP A 79 -2.84 16.67 6.08
N LEU A 80 -1.59 16.31 5.81
CA LEU A 80 -0.85 15.27 6.54
C LEU A 80 -0.54 15.67 7.99
N ASP A 81 -0.24 16.94 8.25
CA ASP A 81 -0.03 17.46 9.61
C ASP A 81 -1.33 17.44 10.42
N LEU A 82 -2.48 17.69 9.77
CA LEU A 82 -3.79 17.52 10.41
C LEU A 82 -4.08 16.05 10.72
N VAL A 83 -3.80 15.14 9.78
CA VAL A 83 -3.92 13.69 10.01
C VAL A 83 -3.06 13.25 11.20
N ARG A 84 -1.81 13.69 11.28
CA ARG A 84 -0.91 13.38 12.41
C ARG A 84 -1.47 13.88 13.74
N LYS A 85 -1.94 15.14 13.79
CA LYS A 85 -2.54 15.71 15.00
C LYS A 85 -3.76 14.90 15.46
N GLU A 86 -4.59 14.48 14.51
CA GLU A 86 -5.78 13.70 14.82
C GLU A 86 -5.42 12.29 15.33
N ILE A 87 -4.41 11.65 14.75
CA ILE A 87 -3.91 10.35 15.23
C ILE A 87 -3.36 10.47 16.65
N ALA A 88 -2.64 11.55 16.97
CA ALA A 88 -2.07 11.79 18.30
C ALA A 88 -3.13 11.94 19.41
N ASN A 89 -4.39 12.25 19.05
CA ASN A 89 -5.49 12.25 20.01
C ASN A 89 -5.80 10.84 20.51
N GLY A 90 -5.85 9.86 19.59
CA GLY A 90 -6.18 8.46 19.90
C GLY A 90 -4.98 7.56 20.22
N VAL A 91 -3.80 7.87 19.68
CA VAL A 91 -2.57 7.08 19.89
C VAL A 91 -1.55 7.96 20.59
N VAL A 92 -1.11 7.53 21.77
CA VAL A 92 -0.04 8.18 22.51
C VAL A 92 1.27 7.50 22.18
N GLY A 93 2.32 8.30 21.98
CA GLY A 93 3.69 7.83 21.99
C GLY A 93 4.01 6.81 20.90
N GLN A 94 4.02 7.22 19.64
CA GLN A 94 4.44 6.38 18.50
C GLN A 94 4.76 7.23 17.25
N ASP A 95 5.28 8.45 17.43
CA ASP A 95 5.43 9.42 16.33
C ASP A 95 6.29 8.90 15.18
N ASN A 96 7.36 8.17 15.51
CA ASN A 96 8.24 7.55 14.52
C ASN A 96 7.52 6.47 13.70
N VAL A 97 6.71 5.64 14.37
CA VAL A 97 5.93 4.58 13.71
C VAL A 97 4.85 5.19 12.84
N ILE A 98 4.09 6.17 13.34
CA ILE A 98 3.07 6.89 12.57
C ILE A 98 3.69 7.52 11.32
N SER A 99 4.86 8.16 11.48
CA SER A 99 5.62 8.72 10.35
C SER A 99 6.02 7.65 9.34
N GLY A 100 6.52 6.50 9.80
CA GLY A 100 6.83 5.34 8.97
C GLY A 100 5.61 4.81 8.20
N LEU A 101 4.45 4.69 8.85
CA LEU A 101 3.21 4.25 8.23
C LEU A 101 2.73 5.23 7.16
N LEU A 102 2.73 6.54 7.45
CA LEU A 102 2.37 7.57 6.47
C LEU A 102 3.30 7.55 5.26
N ARG A 103 4.63 7.42 5.49
CA ARG A 103 5.61 7.24 4.41
C ARG A 103 5.27 6.03 3.54
N ALA A 104 4.95 4.88 4.15
CA ALA A 104 4.64 3.66 3.43
C ALA A 104 3.36 3.80 2.59
N ILE A 105 2.30 4.37 3.17
CA ILE A 105 1.02 4.61 2.47
C ILE A 105 1.24 5.54 1.26
N LEU A 106 1.97 6.63 1.45
CA LEU A 106 2.30 7.58 0.37
C LEU A 106 3.19 6.95 -0.71
N ALA A 107 4.06 6.01 -0.33
CA ALA A 107 4.90 5.25 -1.24
C ALA A 107 4.20 4.05 -1.91
N LYS A 108 2.91 3.81 -1.64
CA LYS A 108 2.17 2.59 -2.05
C LYS A 108 2.86 1.29 -1.59
N GLY A 109 3.51 1.31 -0.43
CA GLY A 109 4.20 0.17 0.16
C GLY A 109 3.47 -0.43 1.34
N HIS A 110 3.72 -1.71 1.59
CA HIS A 110 3.24 -2.45 2.75
C HIS A 110 4.28 -2.45 3.87
N VAL A 111 3.84 -2.62 5.12
CA VAL A 111 4.72 -2.56 6.29
C VAL A 111 4.65 -3.87 7.06
N LEU A 112 5.81 -4.38 7.41
CA LEU A 112 5.99 -5.42 8.40
C LEU A 112 6.31 -4.77 9.74
N VAL A 113 5.57 -5.13 10.78
CA VAL A 113 5.79 -4.64 12.13
C VAL A 113 6.25 -5.78 13.00
N GLU A 114 7.40 -5.59 13.64
CA GLU A 114 7.86 -6.47 14.70
C GLU A 114 7.79 -5.72 16.02
N GLY A 115 7.25 -6.37 17.04
CA GLY A 115 7.12 -5.78 18.36
C GLY A 115 6.27 -6.65 19.28
N VAL A 116 6.36 -6.39 20.57
CA VAL A 116 5.65 -7.13 21.61
C VAL A 116 4.11 -7.01 21.48
N PRO A 117 3.36 -8.03 21.96
CA PRO A 117 1.91 -7.96 22.03
C PRO A 117 1.45 -6.86 22.99
N GLY A 118 0.22 -6.38 22.81
CA GLY A 118 -0.37 -5.37 23.69
C GLY A 118 0.03 -3.92 23.40
N ILE A 119 0.96 -3.68 22.46
CA ILE A 119 1.17 -2.33 21.94
C ILE A 119 0.02 -2.00 20.99
N ALA A 120 -0.43 -0.75 20.99
CA ALA A 120 -1.63 -0.23 20.32
C ALA A 120 -1.65 -0.33 18.77
N LYS A 121 -1.04 -1.36 18.15
CA LYS A 121 -0.94 -1.61 16.70
C LYS A 121 -2.31 -1.62 16.02
N THR A 122 -3.26 -2.37 16.59
CA THR A 122 -4.64 -2.43 16.10
C THR A 122 -5.34 -1.08 16.20
N LEU A 123 -5.09 -0.34 17.27
CA LEU A 123 -5.63 1.01 17.44
C LEU A 123 -5.05 1.96 16.40
N ILE A 124 -3.73 1.96 16.18
CA ILE A 124 -3.04 2.83 15.22
C ILE A 124 -3.65 2.70 13.83
N ILE A 125 -3.78 1.47 13.32
CA ILE A 125 -4.31 1.27 11.96
C ILE A 125 -5.80 1.58 11.87
N ARG A 126 -6.58 1.31 12.93
CA ARG A 126 -8.01 1.64 12.98
C ARG A 126 -8.22 3.16 13.00
N VAL A 127 -7.46 3.89 13.83
CA VAL A 127 -7.45 5.36 13.87
C VAL A 127 -7.06 5.91 12.51
N LEU A 128 -6.00 5.38 11.90
CA LEU A 128 -5.52 5.82 10.60
C LEU A 128 -6.59 5.65 9.52
N ALA A 129 -7.22 4.47 9.43
CA ALA A 129 -8.30 4.21 8.48
C ALA A 129 -9.52 5.12 8.71
N HIS A 130 -9.89 5.40 9.96
CA HIS A 130 -10.98 6.30 10.31
C HIS A 130 -10.70 7.76 9.90
N VAL A 131 -9.50 8.25 10.24
CA VAL A 131 -9.05 9.62 9.90
C VAL A 131 -8.95 9.80 8.38
N THR A 132 -8.68 8.73 7.63
CA THR A 132 -8.58 8.75 6.16
C THR A 132 -9.83 8.27 5.43
N THR A 133 -10.97 8.12 6.12
CA THR A 133 -12.24 7.66 5.54
C THR A 133 -12.06 6.42 4.65
N SER A 134 -11.37 5.42 5.17
CA SER A 134 -10.92 4.25 4.42
C SER A 134 -11.46 2.97 5.07
N ASP A 135 -11.80 1.98 4.24
CA ASP A 135 -12.27 0.69 4.75
C ASP A 135 -11.15 -0.02 5.51
N PHE A 136 -11.49 -0.61 6.66
CA PHE A 136 -10.57 -1.35 7.50
C PHE A 136 -11.05 -2.78 7.70
N LYS A 137 -10.14 -3.74 7.53
CA LYS A 137 -10.36 -5.13 7.92
C LYS A 137 -9.15 -5.65 8.70
N ARG A 138 -9.41 -6.60 9.58
CA ARG A 138 -8.41 -7.31 10.37
C ARG A 138 -8.53 -8.80 10.09
N ILE A 139 -7.39 -9.46 9.91
CA ILE A 139 -7.26 -10.91 9.83
C ILE A 139 -6.28 -11.32 10.93
N GLN A 140 -6.70 -12.27 11.75
CA GLN A 140 -5.81 -12.96 12.67
C GLN A 140 -5.28 -14.19 11.93
N PHE A 141 -3.96 -14.31 11.80
CA PHE A 141 -3.36 -15.50 11.20
C PHE A 141 -3.29 -16.61 12.25
N THR A 142 -3.77 -17.79 11.85
CA THR A 142 -3.84 -19.00 12.68
C THR A 142 -3.43 -20.20 11.83
N ALA A 143 -3.08 -21.31 12.47
CA ALA A 143 -2.55 -22.49 11.79
C ALA A 143 -3.60 -23.18 10.88
N ASP A 144 -4.89 -22.98 11.16
CA ASP A 144 -6.04 -23.53 10.46
C ASP A 144 -6.57 -22.61 9.34
N LEU A 145 -6.06 -21.37 9.23
CA LEU A 145 -6.51 -20.41 8.23
C LEU A 145 -6.25 -20.96 6.81
N LEU A 146 -7.19 -20.78 5.89
CA LEU A 146 -7.06 -21.19 4.50
C LEU A 146 -6.79 -19.98 3.58
N PRO A 147 -6.14 -20.17 2.42
CA PRO A 147 -5.99 -19.10 1.42
C PRO A 147 -7.33 -18.46 1.00
N THR A 148 -8.40 -19.25 0.97
CA THR A 148 -9.76 -18.79 0.65
C THR A 148 -10.34 -17.85 1.69
N ASP A 149 -9.90 -17.93 2.95
CA ASP A 149 -10.36 -17.02 4.01
C ASP A 149 -9.75 -15.63 3.87
N ILE A 150 -8.66 -15.52 3.10
CA ILE A 150 -7.98 -14.25 2.77
C ILE A 150 -8.52 -13.69 1.45
N ILE A 151 -8.51 -14.51 0.41
CA ILE A 151 -8.86 -14.11 -0.97
C ILE A 151 -10.37 -14.02 -1.16
N GLY A 152 -11.13 -14.95 -0.58
CA GLY A 152 -12.54 -15.18 -0.85
C GLY A 152 -12.79 -16.51 -1.56
N LEU A 153 -14.07 -16.86 -1.71
CA LEU A 153 -14.49 -18.13 -2.28
C LEU A 153 -15.76 -17.98 -3.12
N THR A 154 -16.06 -19.02 -3.90
CA THR A 154 -17.35 -19.12 -4.62
C THR A 154 -18.27 -20.02 -3.81
N THR A 155 -19.40 -19.47 -3.40
CA THR A 155 -20.47 -20.19 -2.70
C THR A 155 -21.58 -20.54 -3.68
N TYR A 156 -22.29 -21.64 -3.43
CA TYR A 156 -23.51 -21.98 -4.17
C TYR A 156 -24.72 -21.77 -3.27
N ASP A 157 -25.65 -20.93 -3.71
CA ASP A 157 -26.96 -20.76 -3.10
C ASP A 157 -28.01 -21.47 -3.98
N PRO A 158 -28.84 -22.38 -3.45
CA PRO A 158 -29.87 -23.06 -4.25
C PRO A 158 -30.86 -22.13 -4.96
N LYS A 159 -31.10 -20.92 -4.43
CA LYS A 159 -32.01 -19.91 -5.01
C LYS A 159 -31.28 -18.95 -5.97
N MET A 160 -30.04 -18.56 -5.66
CA MET A 160 -29.30 -17.55 -6.42
C MET A 160 -28.20 -18.10 -7.34
N GLY A 161 -27.92 -19.41 -7.26
CA GLY A 161 -26.82 -20.06 -7.98
C GLY A 161 -25.45 -19.76 -7.38
N PHE A 162 -24.40 -19.90 -8.19
CA PHE A 162 -23.03 -19.59 -7.76
C PHE A 162 -22.82 -18.09 -7.56
N SER A 163 -22.36 -17.69 -6.38
CA SER A 163 -22.03 -16.32 -6.00
C SER A 163 -20.61 -16.23 -5.45
N VAL A 164 -19.95 -15.09 -5.65
CA VAL A 164 -18.58 -14.88 -5.16
C VAL A 164 -18.62 -14.07 -3.87
N VAL A 165 -18.07 -14.63 -2.80
CA VAL A 165 -17.86 -13.96 -1.52
C VAL A 165 -16.44 -13.44 -1.48
N LYS A 166 -16.31 -12.11 -1.46
CA LYS A 166 -15.02 -11.42 -1.41
C LYS A 166 -14.39 -11.53 -0.03
N GLY A 167 -13.12 -11.94 0.01
CA GLY A 167 -12.36 -12.02 1.24
C GLY A 167 -12.00 -10.66 1.86
N PRO A 168 -11.32 -10.69 3.02
CA PRO A 168 -10.85 -9.52 3.73
C PRO A 168 -9.79 -8.69 2.97
N VAL A 169 -9.10 -9.22 1.96
CA VAL A 169 -8.18 -8.43 1.12
C VAL A 169 -8.86 -7.32 0.33
N PHE A 170 -10.18 -7.41 0.11
CA PHE A 170 -10.96 -6.33 -0.51
C PHE A 170 -11.31 -5.26 0.52
N THR A 171 -10.31 -4.46 0.88
CA THR A 171 -10.38 -3.34 1.82
C THR A 171 -9.33 -2.29 1.43
N ASN A 172 -9.35 -1.11 2.06
CA ASN A 172 -8.27 -0.14 1.88
C ASN A 172 -7.09 -0.42 2.82
N PHE A 173 -7.39 -0.67 4.09
CA PHE A 173 -6.41 -0.95 5.14
C PHE A 173 -6.66 -2.34 5.69
N LEU A 174 -5.62 -3.18 5.65
CA LEU A 174 -5.64 -4.54 6.16
C LEU A 174 -4.60 -4.70 7.26
N LEU A 175 -5.07 -5.08 8.45
CA LEU A 175 -4.19 -5.60 9.51
C LEU A 175 -4.12 -7.11 9.40
N ALA A 176 -2.93 -7.64 9.13
CA ALA A 176 -2.63 -9.07 9.11
C ALA A 176 -1.83 -9.41 10.38
N ASP A 177 -2.52 -9.78 11.44
CA ASP A 177 -1.89 -10.06 12.73
C ASP A 177 -1.24 -11.43 12.76
N GLU A 178 -0.02 -11.49 13.30
CA GLU A 178 0.76 -12.71 13.55
C GLU A 178 0.94 -13.57 12.29
N ILE A 179 1.36 -12.94 11.19
CA ILE A 179 1.50 -13.59 9.87
C ILE A 179 2.35 -14.88 9.92
N ASN A 180 3.26 -14.98 10.89
CA ASN A 180 4.09 -16.14 11.17
C ASN A 180 3.35 -17.33 11.82
N ARG A 181 2.06 -17.24 12.12
CA ARG A 181 1.25 -18.35 12.67
C ARG A 181 0.50 -19.17 11.63
N ALA A 182 0.38 -18.69 10.40
CA ALA A 182 -0.28 -19.43 9.32
C ALA A 182 0.74 -20.16 8.41
N PRO A 183 0.34 -21.27 7.78
CA PRO A 183 1.19 -21.99 6.82
C PRO A 183 1.64 -21.11 5.63
N ALA A 184 2.76 -21.47 5.02
CA ALA A 184 3.36 -20.74 3.89
C ALA A 184 2.42 -20.52 2.69
N LYS A 185 1.46 -21.43 2.44
CA LYS A 185 0.44 -21.27 1.39
C LYS A 185 -0.49 -20.09 1.65
N VAL A 186 -0.85 -19.86 2.91
CA VAL A 186 -1.74 -18.78 3.36
C VAL A 186 -0.99 -17.44 3.30
N GLN A 187 0.25 -17.44 3.78
CA GLN A 187 1.15 -16.29 3.66
C GLN A 187 1.32 -15.88 2.18
N SER A 188 1.54 -16.85 1.29
CA SER A 188 1.69 -16.61 -0.15
C SER A 188 0.45 -15.95 -0.77
N ALA A 189 -0.74 -16.36 -0.36
CA ALA A 189 -2.00 -15.79 -0.85
C ALA A 189 -2.14 -14.28 -0.54
N LEU A 190 -1.76 -13.86 0.68
CA LEU A 190 -1.74 -12.44 1.03
C LEU A 190 -0.65 -11.68 0.25
N LEU A 191 0.55 -12.26 0.12
CA LEU A 191 1.67 -11.64 -0.58
C LEU A 191 1.44 -11.49 -2.09
N GLU A 192 0.72 -12.44 -2.69
CA GLU A 192 0.25 -12.35 -4.08
C GLU A 192 -0.73 -11.18 -4.23
N ALA A 193 -1.72 -11.08 -3.35
CA ALA A 193 -2.66 -9.96 -3.34
C ALA A 193 -1.95 -8.60 -3.21
N MET A 194 -0.91 -8.51 -2.37
CA MET A 194 -0.06 -7.32 -2.23
C MET A 194 0.67 -6.95 -3.54
N GLN A 195 1.24 -7.94 -4.22
CA GLN A 195 2.08 -7.70 -5.40
C GLN A 195 1.25 -7.45 -6.67
N GLU A 196 0.20 -8.24 -6.89
CA GLU A 196 -0.61 -8.23 -8.10
C GLU A 196 -1.77 -7.23 -8.04
N LYS A 197 -2.17 -6.80 -6.83
CA LYS A 197 -3.32 -5.91 -6.59
C LYS A 197 -4.65 -6.44 -7.18
N GLN A 198 -4.70 -7.73 -7.42
CA GLN A 198 -5.86 -8.46 -7.88
C GLN A 198 -5.78 -9.87 -7.32
N VAL A 199 -6.92 -10.52 -7.20
CA VAL A 199 -7.00 -11.92 -6.79
C VAL A 199 -7.94 -12.67 -7.70
N THR A 200 -7.67 -13.95 -7.94
CA THR A 200 -8.52 -14.83 -8.73
C THR A 200 -9.36 -15.69 -7.80
N ILE A 201 -10.69 -15.61 -7.94
CA ILE A 201 -11.64 -16.45 -7.22
C ILE A 201 -12.38 -17.30 -8.23
N GLY A 202 -12.22 -18.62 -8.14
CA GLY A 202 -12.72 -19.56 -9.14
C GLY A 202 -12.08 -19.28 -10.50
N LYS A 203 -12.88 -18.84 -11.48
CA LYS A 203 -12.41 -18.53 -12.85
C LYS A 203 -12.28 -17.02 -13.13
N ASN A 204 -12.66 -16.16 -12.18
CA ASN A 204 -12.75 -14.73 -12.39
C ASN A 204 -11.71 -13.98 -11.56
N SER A 205 -11.04 -13.00 -12.18
CA SER A 205 -10.10 -12.11 -11.49
C SER A 205 -10.79 -10.82 -11.04
N PHE A 206 -10.51 -10.40 -9.81
CA PHE A 206 -11.08 -9.23 -9.17
C PHE A 206 -9.97 -8.30 -8.70
N GLY A 207 -10.03 -7.04 -9.10
CA GLY A 207 -9.12 -6.00 -8.61
C GLY A 207 -9.40 -5.65 -7.15
N ILE A 208 -8.34 -5.36 -6.40
CA ILE A 208 -8.42 -4.90 -5.01
C ILE A 208 -8.74 -3.40 -4.97
N THR A 209 -9.43 -2.97 -3.91
CA THR A 209 -9.80 -1.57 -3.70
C THR A 209 -8.56 -0.72 -3.44
N GLU A 210 -8.37 0.37 -4.21
CA GLU A 210 -7.29 1.33 -3.97
C GLU A 210 -7.74 2.50 -3.07
N PRO A 211 -6.84 3.07 -2.23
CA PRO A 211 -5.49 2.59 -1.93
C PRO A 211 -5.56 1.27 -1.14
N PHE A 212 -4.61 0.37 -1.39
CA PHE A 212 -4.48 -0.90 -0.67
C PHE A 212 -3.20 -0.88 0.16
N PHE A 213 -3.35 -0.93 1.48
CA PHE A 213 -2.28 -0.91 2.45
C PHE A 213 -2.41 -2.12 3.38
N VAL A 214 -1.28 -2.80 3.62
CA VAL A 214 -1.21 -3.97 4.50
C VAL A 214 -0.19 -3.67 5.57
N LEU A 215 -0.62 -3.81 6.81
CA LEU A 215 0.23 -3.85 8.00
C LEU A 215 0.24 -5.29 8.48
N ALA A 216 1.36 -5.99 8.29
CA ALA A 216 1.54 -7.33 8.81
C ALA A 216 2.30 -7.27 10.14
N THR A 217 1.91 -8.05 11.14
CA THR A 217 2.64 -8.14 12.41
C THR A 217 3.32 -9.49 12.54
N GLN A 218 4.52 -9.49 13.10
CA GLN A 218 5.22 -10.69 13.56
C GLN A 218 5.50 -10.54 15.04
N ASN A 219 5.19 -11.59 15.79
CA ASN A 219 5.55 -11.69 17.19
C ASN A 219 6.78 -12.61 17.32
N PRO A 220 7.93 -12.09 17.78
CA PRO A 220 9.16 -12.89 17.89
C PRO A 220 9.16 -13.85 19.08
N ILE A 221 8.29 -13.60 20.08
CA ILE A 221 8.25 -14.37 21.34
C ILE A 221 6.94 -15.16 21.36
N GLU A 222 6.91 -16.31 20.71
CA GLU A 222 5.80 -17.26 20.83
C GLU A 222 6.28 -18.69 21.05
N SER A 223 5.65 -19.39 22.01
CA SER A 223 5.92 -20.79 22.35
C SER A 223 5.22 -21.80 21.42
N VAL A 224 4.37 -21.32 20.51
CA VAL A 224 3.59 -22.14 19.56
C VAL A 224 4.37 -22.28 18.24
N ALA A 225 4.09 -23.34 17.47
CA ALA A 225 4.69 -23.57 16.16
C ALA A 225 4.58 -22.32 15.25
N ILE A 226 5.72 -21.70 14.98
CA ILE A 226 5.86 -20.55 14.09
C ILE A 226 6.33 -21.02 12.71
N PHE A 227 5.73 -20.43 11.67
CA PHE A 227 6.12 -20.54 10.28
C PHE A 227 6.83 -19.24 9.87
N PRO A 228 8.18 -19.16 9.98
CA PRO A 228 8.90 -17.94 9.63
C PRO A 228 8.66 -17.60 8.16
N LEU A 229 8.50 -16.31 7.88
CA LEU A 229 8.44 -15.83 6.50
C LEU A 229 9.83 -16.00 5.86
N PRO A 230 9.95 -16.68 4.71
CA PRO A 230 11.19 -16.68 3.94
C PRO A 230 11.62 -15.26 3.58
N GLU A 231 12.92 -15.03 3.44
CA GLU A 231 13.51 -13.72 3.20
C GLU A 231 12.99 -13.11 1.89
N ALA A 232 12.77 -13.95 0.86
CA ALA A 232 12.14 -13.55 -0.39
C ALA A 232 10.70 -13.04 -0.22
N GLN A 233 9.99 -13.49 0.82
CA GLN A 233 8.65 -13.01 1.17
C GLN A 233 8.74 -11.69 1.94
N ILE A 234 9.65 -11.59 2.90
CA ILE A 234 9.88 -10.38 3.69
C ILE A 234 10.31 -9.21 2.78
N ASP A 235 11.09 -9.45 1.72
CA ASP A 235 11.54 -8.43 0.77
C ASP A 235 10.39 -7.74 0.01
N ARG A 236 9.18 -8.31 0.00
CA ARG A 236 7.97 -7.70 -0.58
C ARG A 236 7.41 -6.54 0.26
N PHE A 237 7.74 -6.47 1.55
CA PHE A 237 7.36 -5.34 2.40
C PHE A 237 8.30 -4.16 2.15
N LEU A 238 7.74 -2.96 2.01
CA LEU A 238 8.56 -1.75 1.80
C LEU A 238 9.39 -1.46 3.05
N PHE A 239 8.74 -1.44 4.22
CA PHE A 239 9.39 -1.19 5.51
C PHE A 239 9.21 -2.34 6.48
N LYS A 240 10.22 -2.51 7.35
CA LYS A 240 10.11 -3.20 8.62
C LYS A 240 10.24 -2.21 9.77
N LEU A 241 9.15 -1.95 10.48
CA LEU A 241 9.13 -1.03 11.63
C LEU A 241 9.20 -1.83 12.94
N PHE A 242 9.93 -1.28 13.91
CA PHE A 242 9.93 -1.78 15.27
C PHE A 242 9.00 -0.94 16.13
N ILE A 243 8.21 -1.62 16.97
CA ILE A 243 7.38 -0.97 17.96
C ILE A 243 7.75 -1.55 19.32
N GLY A 244 8.37 -0.71 20.15
CA GLY A 244 8.74 -1.03 21.53
C GLY A 244 7.65 -0.62 22.52
N TYR A 245 7.93 -0.88 23.80
CA TYR A 245 7.12 -0.34 24.88
C TYR A 245 7.16 1.19 24.88
N PRO A 246 6.04 1.86 25.21
CA PRO A 246 6.02 3.30 25.42
C PRO A 246 6.99 3.69 26.55
N ASP A 247 7.47 4.92 26.53
CA ASP A 247 8.20 5.45 27.69
C ASP A 247 7.26 5.66 28.89
N ILE A 248 7.83 5.91 30.08
CA ILE A 248 7.04 6.07 31.32
C ILE A 248 5.98 7.18 31.19
N LYS A 249 6.29 8.29 30.49
CA LYS A 249 5.37 9.42 30.34
C LYS A 249 4.26 9.10 29.35
N GLU A 250 4.61 8.43 28.25
CA GLU A 250 3.68 7.92 27.26
C GLU A 250 2.74 6.90 27.90
N GLU A 251 3.26 5.97 28.70
CA GLU A 251 2.49 4.96 29.41
C GLU A 251 1.53 5.58 30.44
N GLN A 252 2.00 6.58 31.22
CA GLN A 252 1.14 7.35 32.10
C GLN A 252 0.00 8.06 31.35
N SER A 253 0.30 8.65 30.19
CA SER A 253 -0.72 9.30 29.36
C SER A 253 -1.70 8.29 28.75
N ILE A 254 -1.23 7.09 28.37
CA ILE A 254 -2.09 5.97 27.95
C ILE A 254 -3.03 5.58 29.08
N LEU A 255 -2.55 5.43 30.32
CA LEU A 255 -3.39 5.09 31.47
C LEU A 255 -4.46 6.16 31.72
N GLN A 256 -4.08 7.44 31.75
CA GLN A 256 -5.04 8.54 31.95
C GLN A 256 -6.12 8.56 30.86
N LYS A 257 -5.74 8.36 29.60
CA LYS A 257 -6.69 8.32 28.48
C LYS A 257 -7.56 7.07 28.52
N ASN A 258 -7.01 5.89 28.78
CA ASN A 258 -7.75 4.63 28.81
C ASN A 258 -8.73 4.54 29.99
N ILE A 259 -8.38 5.06 31.16
CA ILE A 259 -9.30 5.15 32.31
C ILE A 259 -10.51 6.04 31.97
N THR A 260 -10.32 7.03 31.09
CA THR A 260 -11.36 7.98 30.67
C THR A 260 -12.21 7.45 29.49
N ILE A 261 -11.77 6.40 28.77
CA ILE A 261 -12.32 6.01 27.47
C ILE A 261 -12.80 4.55 27.49
N GLY A 262 -14.12 4.35 27.50
CA GLY A 262 -14.75 3.02 27.44
C GLY A 262 -14.87 2.38 26.05
N SER A 263 -14.75 3.14 24.94
CA SER A 263 -14.88 2.63 23.56
C SER A 263 -14.15 3.51 22.53
N PHE A 264 -13.89 2.96 21.33
CA PHE A 264 -13.23 3.69 20.23
C PHE A 264 -14.01 4.94 19.76
N GLU A 265 -15.33 4.92 19.88
CA GLU A 265 -16.21 6.02 19.49
C GLU A 265 -16.01 7.26 20.37
N ASN A 266 -15.58 7.05 21.62
CA ASN A 266 -15.33 8.14 22.57
C ASN A 266 -14.06 8.95 22.25
N PHE A 267 -13.21 8.50 21.32
CA PHE A 267 -12.07 9.31 20.88
C PHE A 267 -12.50 10.56 20.08
N ASN A 268 -13.78 10.67 19.67
CA ASN A 268 -14.32 11.82 18.91
C ASN A 268 -13.45 12.20 17.69
N LEU A 269 -12.86 11.20 17.04
CA LEU A 269 -11.92 11.40 15.95
C LEU A 269 -12.64 11.98 14.74
N ARG A 270 -12.04 12.98 14.11
CA ARG A 270 -12.57 13.56 12.87
C ARG A 270 -11.91 12.93 11.66
N SER A 271 -12.71 12.65 10.63
CA SER A 271 -12.15 12.32 9.32
C SER A 271 -11.54 13.57 8.70
N VAL A 272 -10.25 13.51 8.37
CA VAL A 272 -9.47 14.66 7.86
C VAL A 272 -9.31 14.59 6.35
N ILE A 273 -9.00 13.39 5.83
CA ILE A 273 -8.84 13.16 4.39
C ILE A 273 -9.64 11.93 3.95
N SER A 274 -9.83 11.81 2.64
CA SER A 274 -10.47 10.66 2.00
C SER A 274 -9.44 9.70 1.38
N SER A 275 -9.85 8.45 1.16
CA SER A 275 -9.07 7.45 0.41
C SER A 275 -8.67 7.93 -0.99
N GLN A 276 -9.52 8.72 -1.65
CA GLN A 276 -9.23 9.34 -2.95
C GLN A 276 -8.16 10.44 -2.86
N GLU A 277 -8.06 11.16 -1.75
CA GLU A 277 -7.01 12.14 -1.52
C GLU A 277 -5.66 11.47 -1.28
N ILE A 278 -5.63 10.33 -0.59
CA ILE A 278 -4.41 9.50 -0.49
C ILE A 278 -3.91 9.13 -1.89
N ILE A 279 -4.79 8.67 -2.78
CA ILE A 279 -4.40 8.32 -4.16
C ILE A 279 -3.79 9.53 -4.88
N LYS A 280 -4.38 10.72 -4.72
CA LYS A 280 -3.83 11.97 -5.29
C LYS A 280 -2.45 12.29 -4.72
N MET A 281 -2.26 12.14 -3.40
CA MET A 281 -0.97 12.34 -2.75
C MET A 281 0.09 11.34 -3.26
N GLN A 282 -0.28 10.07 -3.44
CA GLN A 282 0.61 9.06 -4.02
C GLN A 282 1.05 9.41 -5.46
N GLU A 283 0.17 10.04 -6.26
CA GLU A 283 0.55 10.54 -7.59
C GLU A 283 1.41 11.82 -7.52
N ILE A 284 1.32 12.60 -6.45
CA ILE A 284 2.22 13.72 -6.17
C ILE A 284 3.62 13.21 -5.81
N VAL A 285 3.72 12.16 -4.97
CA VAL A 285 5.00 11.54 -4.58
C VAL A 285 5.82 11.15 -5.81
N LYS A 286 5.20 10.54 -6.82
CA LYS A 286 5.88 10.17 -8.06
C LYS A 286 6.53 11.35 -8.80
N ARG A 287 5.91 12.54 -8.69
CA ARG A 287 6.32 13.79 -9.36
C ARG A 287 7.34 14.61 -8.54
N ILE A 288 7.68 14.18 -7.33
CA ILE A 288 8.75 14.81 -6.54
C ILE A 288 10.09 14.59 -7.25
N TYR A 289 10.88 15.65 -7.32
CA TYR A 289 12.18 15.63 -7.98
C TYR A 289 13.22 14.90 -7.11
N LEU A 290 14.02 14.06 -7.75
CA LEU A 290 15.16 13.39 -7.13
C LEU A 290 16.33 13.58 -8.10
N SER A 291 17.43 14.16 -7.62
CA SER A 291 18.57 14.47 -8.49
C SER A 291 19.36 13.21 -8.83
N PRO A 292 20.05 13.16 -9.97
CA PRO A 292 20.92 12.04 -10.32
C PRO A 292 22.01 11.76 -9.27
N GLU A 293 22.48 12.75 -8.50
CA GLU A 293 23.45 12.48 -7.43
C GLU A 293 22.81 11.73 -6.25
N VAL A 294 21.59 12.09 -5.86
CA VAL A 294 20.85 11.37 -4.81
C VAL A 294 20.50 9.95 -5.26
N GLU A 295 20.18 9.77 -6.55
CA GLU A 295 19.94 8.44 -7.12
C GLU A 295 21.20 7.56 -7.03
N ARG A 296 22.35 8.10 -7.45
CA ARG A 296 23.64 7.42 -7.30
C ARG A 296 23.97 7.13 -5.84
N TYR A 297 23.65 8.04 -4.93
CA TYR A 297 23.82 7.83 -3.49
C TYR A 297 23.01 6.62 -3.00
N ILE A 298 21.73 6.51 -3.37
CA ILE A 298 20.88 5.35 -3.05
C ILE A 298 21.49 4.06 -3.59
N VAL A 299 21.94 4.06 -4.86
CA VAL A 299 22.57 2.89 -5.48
C VAL A 299 23.83 2.47 -4.72
N ARG A 300 24.69 3.42 -4.32
CA ARG A 300 25.89 3.11 -3.54
C ARG A 300 25.58 2.58 -2.14
N LEU A 301 24.51 3.05 -1.49
CA LEU A 301 24.08 2.49 -0.21
C LEU A 301 23.69 1.01 -0.36
N VAL A 302 22.92 0.68 -1.40
CA VAL A 302 22.56 -0.71 -1.70
C VAL A 302 23.79 -1.53 -2.11
N ASP A 303 24.70 -0.98 -2.91
CA ASP A 303 25.97 -1.61 -3.29
C ASP A 303 26.83 -1.94 -2.07
N ALA A 304 26.88 -1.04 -1.08
CA ALA A 304 27.62 -1.24 0.17
C ALA A 304 27.07 -2.40 1.01
N THR A 305 25.78 -2.72 0.91
CA THR A 305 25.22 -3.93 1.54
C THR A 305 25.67 -5.22 0.86
N ARG A 306 26.03 -5.18 -0.43
CA ARG A 306 26.41 -6.37 -1.22
C ARG A 306 27.91 -6.60 -1.26
N PHE A 307 28.68 -5.52 -1.30
CA PHE A 307 30.13 -5.54 -1.39
C PHE A 307 30.73 -4.69 -0.25
N PRO A 308 30.55 -5.12 1.01
CA PRO A 308 30.94 -4.33 2.16
C PRO A 308 32.45 -4.04 2.22
N ASP A 309 33.28 -4.95 1.69
CA ASP A 309 34.74 -4.80 1.65
C ASP A 309 35.20 -3.61 0.83
N LYS A 310 34.51 -3.33 -0.29
CA LYS A 310 34.78 -2.17 -1.16
C LYS A 310 34.62 -0.84 -0.43
N TYR A 311 33.76 -0.81 0.59
CA TYR A 311 33.48 0.37 1.42
C TYR A 311 34.21 0.32 2.77
N LYS A 312 35.05 -0.69 3.00
CA LYS A 312 35.84 -0.88 4.24
C LYS A 312 34.96 -0.86 5.50
N LEU A 313 33.83 -1.56 5.46
CA LEU A 313 32.93 -1.71 6.60
C LEU A 313 33.51 -2.72 7.59
N LYS A 314 33.67 -2.32 8.86
CA LYS A 314 34.18 -3.17 9.95
C LYS A 314 33.28 -4.37 10.18
N ASN A 315 31.97 -4.14 10.20
CA ASN A 315 30.97 -5.20 10.39
C ASN A 315 30.56 -5.85 9.06
N GLY A 316 31.25 -5.52 7.98
CA GLY A 316 30.99 -6.03 6.63
C GLY A 316 31.08 -7.54 6.50
N LYS A 317 32.06 -8.15 7.19
CA LYS A 317 32.30 -9.59 7.21
C LYS A 317 31.11 -10.41 7.74
N TYR A 318 30.20 -9.80 8.49
CA TYR A 318 29.02 -10.45 9.05
C TYR A 318 27.83 -10.45 8.10
N VAL A 319 27.92 -9.76 6.96
CA VAL A 319 26.86 -9.75 5.95
C VAL A 319 26.97 -11.02 5.10
N GLY A 320 26.04 -11.95 5.30
CA GLY A 320 25.92 -13.15 4.47
C GLY A 320 25.29 -12.86 3.11
N TRP A 321 24.28 -11.99 3.08
CA TRP A 321 23.64 -11.56 1.83
C TRP A 321 23.15 -10.10 1.89
N GLY A 322 23.47 -9.34 0.85
CA GLY A 322 23.10 -7.93 0.72
C GLY A 322 21.68 -7.70 0.19
N SER A 323 21.29 -6.43 0.15
CA SER A 323 19.93 -6.03 -0.22
C SER A 323 19.61 -6.22 -1.70
N SER A 324 18.39 -6.66 -2.00
CA SER A 324 17.90 -6.86 -3.38
C SER A 324 17.72 -5.53 -4.14
N PRO A 325 17.53 -5.55 -5.48
CA PRO A 325 17.17 -4.34 -6.23
C PRO A 325 15.88 -3.66 -5.74
N ARG A 326 14.99 -4.40 -5.07
CA ARG A 326 13.78 -3.83 -4.45
C ARG A 326 14.12 -2.83 -3.35
N ALA A 327 15.26 -2.98 -2.68
CA ALA A 327 15.75 -1.99 -1.73
C ALA A 327 15.99 -0.64 -2.39
N GLY A 328 16.66 -0.61 -3.55
CA GLY A 328 16.93 0.63 -4.29
C GLY A 328 15.64 1.32 -4.74
N ILE A 329 14.70 0.54 -5.29
CA ILE A 329 13.36 1.05 -5.68
C ILE A 329 12.60 1.55 -4.46
N GLY A 330 12.63 0.80 -3.35
CA GLY A 330 11.99 1.13 -2.10
C GLY A 330 12.54 2.43 -1.50
N MET A 331 13.86 2.57 -1.44
CA MET A 331 14.52 3.80 -0.99
C MET A 331 14.18 4.99 -1.88
N PHE A 332 14.15 4.81 -3.20
CA PHE A 332 13.80 5.87 -4.15
C PHE A 332 12.40 6.41 -3.92
N ILE A 333 11.39 5.54 -3.80
CA ILE A 333 10.00 5.97 -3.59
C ILE A 333 9.76 6.46 -2.16
N ALA A 334 10.37 5.82 -1.16
CA ALA A 334 10.27 6.19 0.25
C ALA A 334 10.90 7.56 0.52
N ALA A 335 12.05 7.87 -0.07
CA ALA A 335 12.69 9.18 0.08
C ALA A 335 11.85 10.32 -0.51
N LYS A 336 11.14 10.06 -1.62
CA LYS A 336 10.15 11.00 -2.16
C LYS A 336 8.95 11.18 -1.22
N ALA A 337 8.45 10.10 -0.62
CA ALA A 337 7.37 10.17 0.36
C ALA A 337 7.78 10.94 1.63
N ASP A 338 9.02 10.74 2.10
CA ASP A 338 9.60 11.50 3.23
C ASP A 338 9.73 12.99 2.89
N ALA A 339 10.20 13.33 1.69
CA ALA A 339 10.25 14.72 1.22
C ALA A 339 8.85 15.37 1.17
N LEU A 340 7.82 14.64 0.73
CA LEU A 340 6.43 15.13 0.73
C LEU A 340 5.93 15.45 2.15
N LEU A 341 6.22 14.57 3.11
CA LEU A 341 5.87 14.78 4.52
C LEU A 341 6.59 15.98 5.13
N GLU A 342 7.82 16.26 4.70
CA GLU A 342 8.53 17.48 5.09
C GLU A 342 8.01 18.74 4.36
N GLY A 343 7.20 18.57 3.31
CA GLY A 343 6.67 19.66 2.48
C GLY A 343 7.64 20.17 1.42
N LYS A 344 8.58 19.33 1.00
CA LYS A 344 9.55 19.62 -0.06
C LYS A 344 9.14 18.94 -1.36
N ASN A 345 9.35 19.64 -2.48
CA ASN A 345 9.14 19.09 -3.83
C ASN A 345 10.40 18.44 -4.43
N TYR A 346 11.48 18.34 -3.65
CA TYR A 346 12.71 17.66 -3.99
C TYR A 346 13.23 16.80 -2.83
N VAL A 347 13.95 15.74 -3.16
CA VAL A 347 14.60 14.84 -2.19
C VAL A 347 15.98 15.34 -1.81
N THR A 348 16.30 15.28 -0.52
CA THR A 348 17.64 15.55 0.02
C THR A 348 18.30 14.27 0.54
N PRO A 349 19.64 14.22 0.69
CA PRO A 349 20.32 13.07 1.30
C PRO A 349 19.80 12.74 2.71
N LYS A 350 19.32 13.75 3.46
CA LYS A 350 18.69 13.54 4.77
C LYS A 350 17.45 12.64 4.67
N ASN A 351 16.59 12.87 3.68
CA ASN A 351 15.39 12.06 3.47
C ASN A 351 15.75 10.59 3.21
N VAL A 352 16.84 10.34 2.47
CA VAL A 352 17.35 8.99 2.21
C VAL A 352 17.86 8.33 3.50
N LYS A 353 18.59 9.07 4.34
CA LYS A 353 19.08 8.58 5.63
C LYS A 353 17.94 8.22 6.59
N ASN A 354 16.90 9.06 6.64
CA ASN A 354 15.73 8.86 7.52
C ASN A 354 15.00 7.54 7.28
N ILE A 355 14.96 7.06 6.03
CA ILE A 355 14.23 5.83 5.63
C ILE A 355 15.12 4.60 5.52
N ALA A 356 16.45 4.75 5.66
CA ALA A 356 17.39 3.67 5.35
C ALA A 356 17.21 2.47 6.28
N HIS A 357 17.04 2.70 7.58
CA HIS A 357 16.77 1.62 8.56
C HIS A 357 15.46 0.88 8.23
N ASP A 358 14.38 1.65 8.04
CA ASP A 358 13.05 1.10 7.73
C ASP A 358 13.07 0.20 6.48
N VAL A 359 13.83 0.58 5.43
CA VAL A 359 13.92 -0.16 4.16
C VAL A 359 14.92 -1.32 4.22
N LEU A 360 16.12 -1.13 4.80
CA LEU A 360 17.22 -2.07 4.62
C LEU A 360 17.26 -3.19 5.65
N ARG A 361 16.72 -3.00 6.86
CA ARG A 361 16.98 -3.91 7.99
C ARG A 361 16.51 -5.35 7.79
N HIS A 362 15.46 -5.55 6.99
CA HIS A 362 14.91 -6.86 6.65
C HIS A 362 15.42 -7.41 5.31
N ARG A 363 16.32 -6.68 4.68
CA ARG A 363 16.92 -7.00 3.39
C ARG A 363 18.42 -7.31 3.48
N ILE A 364 18.97 -7.26 4.69
CA ILE A 364 20.35 -7.65 4.98
C ILE A 364 20.28 -8.92 5.83
N ILE A 365 20.93 -9.98 5.36
CA ILE A 365 20.97 -11.26 6.05
C ILE A 365 22.35 -11.42 6.66
N LEU A 366 22.40 -11.64 7.97
CA LEU A 366 23.65 -11.90 8.70
C LEU A 366 24.06 -13.36 8.56
N ASN A 367 25.37 -13.60 8.49
CA ASN A 367 25.93 -14.95 8.59
C ASN A 367 25.87 -15.47 10.05
N TYR A 368 26.19 -16.75 10.23
CA TYR A 368 26.15 -17.40 11.55
C TYR A 368 27.04 -16.72 12.59
N GLU A 369 28.22 -16.23 12.20
CA GLU A 369 29.14 -15.51 13.09
C GLU A 369 28.50 -14.20 13.61
N GLY A 370 27.88 -13.43 12.71
CA GLY A 370 27.21 -12.18 13.08
C GLY A 370 26.01 -12.40 13.99
N GLN A 371 25.27 -13.50 13.77
CA GLN A 371 24.17 -13.89 14.67
C GLN A 371 24.71 -14.30 16.06
N ALA A 372 25.81 -15.06 16.11
CA ALA A 372 26.42 -15.49 17.37
C ALA A 372 26.97 -14.31 18.19
N GLU A 373 27.47 -13.27 17.53
CA GLU A 373 27.93 -12.03 18.19
C GLU A 373 26.78 -11.07 18.58
N ASN A 374 25.51 -11.45 18.39
CA ASN A 374 24.33 -10.61 18.63
C ASN A 374 24.36 -9.26 17.90
N LEU A 375 25.04 -9.19 16.75
CA LEU A 375 25.05 -7.99 15.91
C LEU A 375 23.66 -7.74 15.34
N LYS A 376 23.22 -6.47 15.33
CA LYS A 376 21.96 -6.09 14.70
C LYS A 376 22.22 -5.60 13.28
N THR A 377 21.29 -5.89 12.38
CA THR A 377 21.35 -5.36 11.01
C THR A 377 21.33 -3.84 10.99
N ASP A 378 20.69 -3.20 11.98
CA ASP A 378 20.71 -1.75 12.16
C ASP A 378 22.12 -1.19 12.37
N ASP A 379 23.01 -1.88 13.07
CA ASP A 379 24.37 -1.42 13.33
C ASP A 379 25.18 -1.33 12.02
N ILE A 380 25.01 -2.33 11.15
CA ILE A 380 25.62 -2.35 9.81
C ILE A 380 25.04 -1.23 8.94
N ILE A 381 23.72 -0.99 9.01
CA ILE A 381 23.10 0.11 8.26
C ILE A 381 23.64 1.46 8.73
N SER A 382 23.74 1.68 10.05
CA SER A 382 24.33 2.90 10.60
C SER A 382 25.77 3.08 10.14
N GLU A 383 26.57 2.01 10.12
CA GLU A 383 27.94 2.05 9.61
C GLU A 383 28.00 2.45 8.12
N ILE A 384 27.13 1.84 7.29
CA ILE A 384 27.01 2.18 5.86
C ILE A 384 26.67 3.66 5.67
N LEU A 385 25.71 4.20 6.43
CA LEU A 385 25.29 5.60 6.34
C LEU A 385 26.37 6.60 6.76
N LEU A 386 27.31 6.18 7.62
CA LEU A 386 28.46 6.97 8.04
C LEU A 386 29.60 6.91 7.02
N LYS A 387 29.84 5.74 6.41
CA LYS A 387 30.96 5.51 5.49
C LYS A 387 30.69 5.98 4.07
N VAL A 388 29.46 5.85 3.58
CA VAL A 388 29.11 6.26 2.22
C VAL A 388 28.94 7.79 2.18
N PRO A 389 29.75 8.53 1.40
CA PRO A 389 29.76 9.99 1.45
C PRO A 389 28.45 10.57 0.92
N THR A 390 27.92 11.64 1.50
CA THR A 390 26.77 12.31 0.89
C THR A 390 27.18 13.04 -0.40
N PRO A 391 26.31 13.08 -1.41
CA PRO A 391 26.58 13.81 -2.66
C PRO A 391 26.64 15.32 -2.47
#